data_AF-A0A4D6HR86-F1
#
_entry.id   AF-A0A4D6HR86-F1
#
_cell.length_a   1.000
_cell.length_b   1.000
_cell.length_c   1.000
_cell.angle_alpha   90.00
_cell.angle_beta   90.00
_cell.angle_gamma   90.00
#
_symmetry.space_group_name_H-M   'P 1'
#
loop_
_entity.id
_entity.type
_entity.pdbx_description
1 polymer ?
#
loop_
_entity_poly.entity_id
_entity_poly.type
_entity_poly.pdbx_seq_one_letter_code
_entity_poly.pdbx_strand_id
1 'polypeptide(L)' 'MSTQKRDDLLIAVALTEFSVHFEQIDPELSERAWQLAANRLIEYDVDPEAAVSALEIGRSR' A
#
# COMPACT_ATOMS: atom_id res chain seq x y z
N MET A 1 -6.85 15.61 -2.75
CA MET A 1 -7.05 14.15 -2.87
C MET A 1 -8.45 13.82 -2.38
N SER A 2 -9.21 12.96 -3.07
CA SER A 2 -10.51 12.50 -2.57
C SER A 2 -10.30 11.58 -1.36
N THR A 3 -11.31 11.47 -0.49
CA THR A 3 -11.28 10.53 0.65
C THR A 3 -11.07 9.10 0.15
N GLN A 4 -11.77 8.70 -0.92
CA GLN A 4 -11.61 7.38 -1.53
C GLN A 4 -10.16 7.10 -1.96
N LYS A 5 -9.53 8.05 -2.69
CA LYS A 5 -8.13 7.89 -3.10
C LYS A 5 -7.20 7.81 -1.88
N ARG A 6 -7.45 8.59 -0.83
CA ARG A 6 -6.66 8.52 0.41
C ARG A 6 -6.76 7.14 1.06
N ASP A 7 -7.97 6.61 1.17
CA ASP A 7 -8.22 5.31 1.80
C ASP A 7 -7.62 4.16 0.99
N ASP A 8 -7.74 4.20 -0.34
CA ASP A 8 -7.13 3.20 -1.21
C ASP A 8 -5.59 3.22 -1.14
N LEU A 9 -4.97 4.40 -1.04
CA LEU A 9 -3.52 4.49 -0.82
C LEU A 9 -3.12 3.97 0.56
N LEU A 10 -3.92 4.24 1.60
CA LEU A 10 -3.66 3.72 2.94
C LEU A 10 -3.76 2.19 2.97
N ILE A 11 -4.76 1.62 2.29
CA ILE A 11 -4.93 0.18 2.12
C ILE A 11 -3.73 -0.41 1.37
N ALA A 12 -3.26 0.24 0.31
CA ALA A 12 -2.09 -0.21 -0.44
C ALA A 12 -0.85 -0.31 0.46
N VAL A 13 -0.56 0.75 1.25
CA VAL A 13 0.58 0.77 2.17
C VAL A 13 0.45 -0.32 3.24
N ALA A 14 -0.74 -0.48 3.84
CA ALA A 14 -0.98 -1.50 4.85
C ALA A 14 -0.81 -2.92 4.30
N LEU A 15 -1.28 -3.18 3.08
CA LEU A 15 -1.13 -4.46 2.40
C LEU A 15 0.33 -4.77 2.05
N THR A 16 1.11 -3.74 1.68
CA THR A 16 2.56 -3.88 1.48
C THR A 16 3.29 -4.22 2.77
N GLU A 17 3.00 -3.55 3.88
CA GLU A 17 3.58 -3.90 5.19
C GLU A 17 3.16 -5.32 5.61
N PHE A 18 1.89 -5.65 5.43
CA PHE A 18 1.35 -6.98 5.70
C PHE A 18 2.04 -8.07 4.85
N SER A 19 2.26 -7.85 3.55
CA SER A 19 2.92 -8.85 2.71
C SER A 19 4.33 -9.17 3.21
N VAL A 20 5.09 -8.15 3.63
CA VAL A 20 6.45 -8.35 4.17
C VAL A 20 6.41 -9.17 5.46
N HIS A 21 5.45 -8.90 6.36
CA HIS A 21 5.33 -9.64 7.62
C HIS A 21 4.91 -11.10 7.45
N PHE A 22 4.15 -11.42 6.42
CA PHE A 22 3.59 -12.75 6.20
C PHE A 22 4.36 -13.61 5.20
N GLU A 23 5.40 -13.07 4.56
CA GLU A 23 6.19 -13.77 3.52
C GLU A 23 6.69 -15.16 3.98
N GLN A 24 7.10 -15.29 5.24
CA GLN A 24 7.61 -16.57 5.79
C GLN A 24 6.53 -17.43 6.45
N ILE A 25 5.39 -16.86 6.80
CA ILE A 25 4.31 -17.54 7.54
C ILE A 25 3.33 -18.16 6.54
N ASP A 26 2.92 -17.37 5.55
CA ASP A 26 2.01 -17.76 4.48
C ASP A 26 2.40 -17.01 3.20
N PRO A 27 3.28 -17.61 2.37
CA PRO A 27 3.78 -16.97 1.16
C PRO A 27 2.67 -16.66 0.14
N GLU A 28 1.62 -17.49 0.08
CA GLU A 28 0.51 -17.29 -0.86
C GLU A 28 -0.34 -16.09 -0.42
N LEU A 29 -0.60 -15.96 0.88
CA LEU A 29 -1.29 -14.80 1.43
C LEU A 29 -0.47 -13.52 1.28
N SER A 30 0.84 -13.60 1.50
CA SER A 30 1.78 -12.50 1.26
C SER A 30 1.75 -12.02 -0.19
N GLU A 31 1.84 -12.94 -1.16
CA GLU A 31 1.79 -12.62 -2.58
C GLU A 31 0.46 -11.95 -2.96
N ARG A 32 -0.66 -12.48 -2.47
CA ARG A 32 -1.99 -11.89 -2.70
C ARG A 32 -2.10 -10.48 -2.14
N ALA A 33 -1.57 -10.24 -0.94
CA ALA A 33 -1.55 -8.91 -0.34
C ALA A 33 -0.71 -7.93 -1.16
N TRP A 34 0.46 -8.37 -1.65
CA TRP A 34 1.32 -7.58 -2.53
C TRP A 34 0.61 -7.22 -3.85
N GLN A 35 -0.02 -8.19 -4.51
CA GLN A 35 -0.78 -7.95 -5.74
C GLN A 35 -1.96 -6.99 -5.52
N LEU A 36 -2.66 -7.12 -4.40
CA LEU A 36 -3.78 -6.23 -4.06
C LEU A 36 -3.28 -4.80 -3.78
N ALA A 37 -2.14 -4.64 -3.11
CA ALA A 37 -1.50 -3.33 -2.93
C ALA A 37 -1.13 -2.70 -4.28
N ALA A 38 -0.48 -3.46 -5.16
CA ALA A 38 -0.07 -2.99 -6.47
C ALA A 38 -1.27 -2.54 -7.34
N ASN A 39 -2.37 -3.30 -7.31
CA ASN A 39 -3.59 -2.95 -8.04
C ASN A 39 -4.16 -1.59 -7.60
N ARG A 40 -4.11 -1.27 -6.30
CA ARG A 40 -4.57 0.01 -5.77
C ARG A 40 -3.66 1.18 -6.16
N LEU A 41 -2.35 0.94 -6.27
CA LEU A 41 -1.41 1.95 -6.75
C LEU A 41 -1.60 2.23 -8.25
N ILE A 42 -1.78 1.18 -9.06
CA ILE A 42 -2.03 1.28 -10.51
C ILE A 42 -3.32 2.05 -10.81
N GLU A 43 -4.39 1.84 -10.04
CA GLU A 43 -5.68 2.53 -10.19
C GLU A 43 -5.52 4.06 -10.23
N TYR A 44 -4.54 4.59 -9.50
CA TYR A 44 -4.31 6.02 -9.36
C TYR A 44 -3.05 6.53 -10.06
N ASP A 45 -2.33 5.65 -10.78
CA ASP A 45 -1.02 5.92 -11.39
C ASP A 45 -0.03 6.53 -10.39
N VAL A 46 0.08 5.91 -9.22
CA VAL A 46 0.91 6.40 -8.11
C VAL A 46 2.00 5.37 -7.81
N ASP A 47 3.26 5.81 -7.79
CA ASP A 47 4.35 4.99 -7.31
C ASP A 47 4.36 4.89 -5.76
N PRO A 48 5.03 3.89 -5.16
CA PRO A 48 5.03 3.70 -3.71
C PRO A 48 5.54 4.92 -2.90
N GLU A 49 6.54 5.64 -3.41
CA GLU A 49 7.10 6.81 -2.71
C GLU A 49 6.10 7.98 -2.73
N ALA A 50 5.44 8.19 -3.86
CA ALA A 50 4.38 9.16 -4.02
C ALA A 50 3.17 8.82 -3.13
N ALA A 51 2.84 7.54 -2.94
CA ALA A 51 1.78 7.12 -2.03
C ALA A 51 2.10 7.48 -0.57
N VAL A 52 3.30 7.15 -0.10
CA VAL A 52 3.78 7.50 1.26
C VAL A 52 3.81 9.01 1.46
N SER A 53 4.31 9.75 0.46
CA SER A 53 4.38 11.22 0.48
C SER A 53 2.99 11.86 0.52
N ALA A 54 2.04 11.34 -0.28
CA ALA A 54 0.65 11.80 -0.33
C ALA A 54 -0.14 11.51 0.95
N LEU A 55 0.23 10.47 1.68
CA LEU A 55 -0.33 10.12 2.99
C LEU A 55 0.34 10.87 4.15
N GLU A 56 1.42 11.62 3.87
CA GLU A 56 2.26 12.30 4.88
C GLU A 56 2.85 11.34 5.93
N ILE A 57 3.00 10.06 5.57
CA ILE A 57 3.56 9.04 6.48
C ILE A 57 5.06 9.31 6.64
N GLY A 58 5.54 9.29 7.90
CA GLY A 58 6.96 9.48 8.22
C GLY A 58 7.44 10.94 8.17
N ARG A 59 6.60 11.91 7.77
CA ARG A 59 6.89 13.33 7.95
C ARG A 59 6.43 13.80 9.32
N SER A 60 7.36 13.83 10.28
CA SER A 60 7.18 14.61 11.50
C SER A 60 7.06 16.09 11.13
N ARG A 61 6.01 16.76 11.61
CA ARG A 61 5.94 18.22 11.67
C ARG A 61 6.91 18.77 12.71
#